data_AF-A0A2I0JCK6-F1
#
_entry.id   AF-A0A2I0JCK6-F1
#
_cell.length_a   1.000
_cell.length_b   1.000
_cell.length_c   1.000
_cell.angle_alpha   90.00
_cell.angle_beta   90.00
_cell.angle_gamma   90.00
#
_symmetry.space_group_name_H-M   'P 1'
#
loop_
_entity.id
_entity.type
_entity.pdbx_description
1 polymer ?
#
loop_
_entity_poly.entity_id
_entity_poly.type
_entity_poly.pdbx_seq_one_letter_code
_entity_poly.pdbx_strand_id
1 'polypeptide(L)'
;MESLIVAALNECERAPSSGETKRCVGSIEDMVDFATSVLGRNVVVRTTDNVAGSGKEILIGQVSGINGGKVTESVSCHQSLYPYLLYYCHSVPKVRVYQADILDPNSKAKINHGVAICHIDTSAWSPTHGAFLALGYGPGKIEVCHWIFESDMTWARAD
;
A
#
# COMPACT_ATOMS: atom_id res chain seq x y z
N MET A 1 1.77 -12.05 -22.10
CA MET A 1 1.36 -12.94 -20.99
C MET A 1 2.59 -13.49 -20.28
N GLU A 2 3.53 -14.13 -20.99
CA GLU A 2 4.79 -14.63 -20.44
C GLU A 2 5.59 -13.55 -19.67
N SER A 3 5.70 -12.34 -20.22
CA SER A 3 6.40 -11.22 -19.55
C SER A 3 5.78 -10.80 -18.21
N LEU A 4 4.45 -10.91 -18.07
CA LEU A 4 3.74 -10.56 -16.82
C LEU A 4 3.96 -11.63 -15.75
N ILE A 5 3.93 -12.90 -16.15
CA ILE A 5 4.24 -14.04 -15.27
C ILE A 5 5.67 -13.90 -14.72
N VAL A 6 6.64 -13.66 -15.61
CA VAL A 6 8.04 -13.48 -15.22
C VAL A 6 8.21 -12.27 -14.29
N ALA A 7 7.52 -11.15 -14.55
CA ALA A 7 7.58 -9.98 -13.68
C ALA A 7 7.03 -10.27 -12.27
N ALA A 8 5.88 -10.95 -12.17
CA ALA A 8 5.30 -11.33 -10.89
C ALA A 8 6.20 -12.30 -10.11
N LEU A 9 6.76 -13.31 -10.78
CA LEU A 9 7.71 -14.25 -10.16
C LEU A 9 8.96 -13.53 -9.67
N ASN A 10 9.54 -12.64 -10.47
CA ASN A 10 10.72 -11.86 -10.06
C ASN A 10 10.44 -11.01 -8.81
N GLU A 11 9.27 -10.39 -8.70
CA GLU A 11 8.90 -9.61 -7.51
C GLU A 11 8.68 -10.51 -6.27
N CYS A 12 8.12 -11.70 -6.47
CA CYS A 12 7.95 -12.67 -5.40
C CYS A 12 9.28 -13.26 -4.93
N GLU A 13 10.18 -13.60 -5.85
CA GLU A 13 11.42 -14.34 -5.58
C GLU A 13 12.61 -13.45 -5.24
N ARG A 14 12.56 -12.14 -5.54
CA ARG A 14 13.65 -11.23 -5.14
C ARG A 14 13.89 -11.30 -3.64
N ALA A 15 15.12 -11.03 -3.21
CA ALA A 15 15.40 -10.85 -1.79
C ALA A 15 14.62 -9.63 -1.23
N PRO A 16 14.19 -9.67 0.03
CA PRO A 16 13.65 -8.48 0.69
C PRO A 16 14.70 -7.36 0.75
N SER A 17 14.25 -6.12 0.63
CA SER A 17 15.08 -4.94 0.92
C SER A 17 15.45 -4.89 2.40
N SER A 18 16.46 -4.08 2.75
CA SER A 18 16.85 -3.89 4.16
C SER A 18 15.66 -3.39 5.00
N GLY A 19 15.29 -4.15 6.03
CA GLY A 19 14.13 -3.85 6.88
C GLY A 19 12.77 -4.25 6.30
N GLU A 20 12.71 -4.80 5.08
CA GLU A 20 11.49 -5.31 4.49
C GLU A 20 11.24 -6.76 4.94
N THR A 21 10.00 -7.05 5.35
CA THR A 21 9.50 -8.42 5.44
C THR A 21 8.48 -8.60 4.33
N LYS A 22 8.63 -9.62 3.47
CA LYS A 22 7.71 -9.83 2.34
C LYS A 22 7.36 -11.30 2.12
N ARG A 23 6.21 -11.54 1.49
CA ARG A 23 5.73 -12.85 1.08
C ARG A 23 4.74 -12.69 -0.07
N CYS A 24 4.87 -13.53 -1.10
CA CYS A 24 3.77 -13.70 -2.04
C CYS A 24 2.80 -14.78 -1.56
N VAL A 25 1.50 -14.52 -1.67
CA VAL A 25 0.44 -15.38 -1.15
C VAL A 25 -0.66 -15.57 -2.18
N GLY A 26 -1.27 -16.74 -2.19
CA GLY A 26 -2.33 -17.10 -3.14
C GLY A 26 -3.73 -17.15 -2.54
N SER A 27 -3.87 -16.83 -1.24
CA SER A 27 -5.12 -16.94 -0.48
C SER A 27 -5.25 -15.80 0.54
N ILE A 28 -6.48 -15.54 0.99
CA ILE A 28 -6.74 -14.52 2.02
C ILE A 28 -6.26 -15.01 3.39
N GLU A 29 -6.36 -16.32 3.64
CA GLU A 29 -5.88 -16.98 4.84
C GLU A 29 -4.37 -16.73 5.01
N ASP A 30 -3.59 -16.93 3.95
CA ASP A 30 -2.15 -16.64 3.96
C ASP A 30 -1.84 -15.15 4.13
N MET A 31 -2.68 -14.25 3.61
CA MET A 31 -2.55 -12.81 3.86
C MET A 31 -2.74 -12.48 5.34
N VAL A 32 -3.76 -13.04 5.98
CA VAL A 32 -4.05 -12.83 7.40
C VAL A 32 -2.93 -13.42 8.26
N ASP A 33 -2.46 -14.62 7.94
CA ASP A 33 -1.33 -15.25 8.63
C ASP A 33 -0.06 -14.40 8.51
N PHE A 34 0.22 -13.87 7.32
CA PHE A 34 1.35 -12.97 7.11
C PHE A 34 1.19 -11.68 7.92
N ALA A 35 0.04 -10.99 7.81
CA ALA A 35 -0.23 -9.74 8.51
C ALA A 35 -0.10 -9.88 10.03
N THR A 36 -0.69 -10.95 10.59
CA THR A 36 -0.66 -11.20 12.03
C THR A 36 0.71 -11.68 12.52
N SER A 37 1.51 -12.35 11.68
CA SER A 37 2.89 -12.71 12.01
C SER A 37 3.80 -11.49 12.19
N VAL A 38 3.54 -10.40 11.45
CA VAL A 38 4.32 -9.16 11.52
C VAL A 38 3.78 -8.23 12.60
N LEU A 39 2.47 -8.00 12.60
CA LEU A 39 1.86 -6.93 13.41
C LEU A 39 1.31 -7.41 14.76
N GLY A 40 1.18 -8.73 14.95
CA GLY A 40 0.46 -9.34 16.06
C GLY A 40 -1.02 -9.59 15.74
N ARG A 41 -1.79 -10.06 16.73
CA ARG A 41 -3.17 -10.53 16.50
C ARG A 41 -4.23 -9.43 16.39
N ASN A 42 -3.98 -8.25 16.96
CA ASN A 42 -4.96 -7.16 16.99
C ASN A 42 -4.72 -6.20 15.81
N VAL A 43 -5.20 -6.59 14.63
CA VAL A 43 -4.99 -5.87 13.37
C VAL A 43 -6.31 -5.54 12.69
N VAL A 44 -6.32 -4.43 11.96
CA VAL A 44 -7.46 -3.98 11.15
C VAL A 44 -7.00 -3.80 9.71
N VAL A 45 -7.68 -4.48 8.79
CA VAL A 45 -7.50 -4.34 7.34
C VAL A 45 -8.27 -3.13 6.82
N ARG A 46 -7.68 -2.42 5.86
CA ARG A 46 -8.26 -1.25 5.20
C ARG A 46 -7.92 -1.28 3.72
N THR A 47 -8.85 -0.83 2.89
CA THR A 47 -8.68 -0.62 1.44
C THR A 47 -9.51 0.58 1.01
N THR A 48 -9.25 1.11 -0.19
CA THR A 48 -10.10 2.13 -0.80
C THR A 48 -11.39 1.48 -1.31
N ASP A 49 -12.55 2.10 -1.05
CA ASP A 49 -13.85 1.47 -1.27
C ASP A 49 -14.14 1.14 -2.75
N ASN A 50 -13.71 2.00 -3.68
CA ASN A 50 -13.94 1.82 -5.11
C ASN A 50 -12.97 2.63 -6.00
N VAL A 51 -13.17 2.60 -7.31
CA VAL A 51 -12.32 3.32 -8.29
C VAL A 51 -12.81 4.74 -8.66
N ALA A 52 -13.89 5.23 -8.07
CA ALA A 52 -14.41 6.56 -8.37
C ALA A 52 -13.40 7.65 -7.99
N GLY A 53 -13.17 8.58 -8.92
CA GLY A 53 -12.15 9.63 -8.81
C GLY A 53 -10.82 9.28 -9.50
N SER A 54 -10.58 8.01 -9.83
CA SER A 54 -9.35 7.61 -10.54
C SER A 54 -9.23 8.30 -11.89
N GLY A 55 -8.07 8.90 -12.16
CA GLY A 55 -7.77 9.63 -13.39
C GLY A 55 -8.57 10.94 -13.59
N LYS A 56 -9.24 11.45 -12.55
CA LYS A 56 -10.05 12.67 -12.60
C LYS A 56 -9.58 13.67 -11.55
N GLU A 57 -9.96 14.94 -11.74
CA GLU A 57 -9.84 15.93 -10.66
C GLU A 57 -10.78 15.56 -9.51
N ILE A 58 -10.26 15.62 -8.30
CA ILE A 58 -10.98 15.29 -7.06
C ILE A 58 -10.75 16.38 -6.03
N LEU A 59 -11.63 16.45 -5.04
CA LEU A 59 -11.40 17.22 -3.82
C LEU A 59 -11.17 16.26 -2.65
N ILE A 60 -10.10 16.49 -1.89
CA ILE A 60 -9.87 15.77 -0.64
C ILE A 60 -10.72 16.40 0.45
N GLY A 61 -11.58 15.58 1.07
CA GLY A 61 -12.43 15.95 2.19
C GLY A 61 -11.74 15.74 3.53
N GLN A 62 -12.46 15.16 4.49
CA GLN A 62 -11.91 14.85 5.81
C GLN A 62 -10.79 13.81 5.69
N VAL A 63 -9.66 14.08 6.36
CA VAL A 63 -8.53 13.16 6.46
C VAL A 63 -8.32 12.79 7.92
N SER A 64 -8.16 11.51 8.23
CA SER A 64 -7.74 11.04 9.55
C SER A 64 -6.58 10.06 9.44
N GLY A 65 -5.62 10.20 10.36
CA GLY A 65 -4.49 9.28 10.48
C GLY A 65 -4.86 8.10 11.37
N ILE A 66 -4.56 6.89 10.90
CA ILE A 66 -4.70 5.67 11.72
C ILE A 66 -3.71 5.76 12.89
N ASN A 67 -4.09 5.25 14.07
CA ASN A 67 -3.30 5.33 15.30
C ASN A 67 -2.89 6.77 15.67
N GLY A 68 -3.80 7.73 15.41
CA GLY A 68 -3.56 9.16 15.64
C GLY A 68 -2.54 9.78 14.69
N GLY A 69 -2.31 9.18 13.52
CA GLY A 69 -1.33 9.64 12.52
C GLY A 69 0.13 9.45 12.95
N LYS A 70 0.37 8.65 13.97
CA LYS A 70 1.73 8.33 14.44
C LYS A 70 2.42 7.40 13.44
N VAL A 71 3.75 7.50 13.42
CA VAL A 71 4.58 6.56 12.67
C VAL A 71 4.34 5.16 13.22
N THR A 72 4.05 4.22 12.34
CA THR A 72 3.69 2.83 12.67
C THR A 72 4.42 1.86 11.74
N GLU A 73 4.22 0.59 12.02
CA GLU A 73 4.43 -0.53 11.10
C GLU A 73 3.09 -0.90 10.46
N SER A 74 3.10 -1.31 9.19
CA SER A 74 1.93 -1.81 8.47
C SER A 74 2.34 -2.94 7.53
N VAL A 75 1.37 -3.77 7.17
CA VAL A 75 1.52 -4.77 6.11
C VAL A 75 0.65 -4.32 4.96
N SER A 76 1.21 -4.22 3.75
CA SER A 76 0.44 -3.95 2.54
C SER A 76 0.51 -5.17 1.63
N CYS A 77 -0.62 -5.56 1.05
CA CYS A 77 -0.70 -6.62 0.05
C CYS A 77 -1.24 -6.04 -1.26
N HIS A 78 -0.49 -6.23 -2.33
CA HIS A 78 -0.77 -5.71 -3.65
C HIS A 78 -1.13 -6.85 -4.61
N GLN A 79 -2.25 -6.71 -5.32
CA GLN A 79 -2.65 -7.73 -6.28
C GLN A 79 -1.66 -7.72 -7.47
N SER A 80 -1.03 -8.86 -7.73
CA SER A 80 -0.13 -9.03 -8.87
C SER A 80 -0.89 -9.53 -10.09
N LEU A 81 -0.50 -9.06 -11.28
CA LEU A 81 -1.02 -9.57 -12.55
C LEU A 81 -0.44 -10.97 -12.82
N TYR A 82 -1.18 -11.99 -12.43
CA TYR A 82 -0.80 -13.40 -12.55
C TYR A 82 -2.01 -14.25 -12.99
N PRO A 83 -1.83 -15.40 -13.69
CA PRO A 83 -2.94 -16.24 -14.15
C PRO A 83 -3.85 -16.79 -13.05
N TYR A 84 -3.35 -16.82 -11.82
CA TYR A 84 -4.08 -17.18 -10.62
C TYR A 84 -3.99 -16.05 -9.59
N LEU A 85 -4.83 -16.10 -8.55
CA LEU A 85 -4.77 -15.13 -7.46
C LEU A 85 -3.36 -15.12 -6.85
N LEU A 86 -2.74 -13.95 -6.85
CA LEU A 86 -1.41 -13.75 -6.30
C LEU A 86 -1.33 -12.34 -5.73
N TYR A 87 -0.97 -12.26 -4.47
CA TYR A 87 -0.72 -11.01 -3.78
C TYR A 87 0.74 -10.94 -3.37
N TYR A 88 1.36 -9.82 -3.69
CA TYR A 88 2.65 -9.44 -3.15
C TYR A 88 2.41 -8.70 -1.83
N CYS A 89 2.67 -9.35 -0.70
CA CYS A 89 2.56 -8.75 0.62
C CYS A 89 3.93 -8.32 1.15
N HIS A 90 4.01 -7.15 1.75
CA HIS A 90 5.21 -6.68 2.43
C HIS A 90 4.91 -5.77 3.62
N SER A 91 5.88 -5.66 4.52
CA SER A 91 5.94 -4.69 5.61
C SER A 91 7.27 -3.98 5.53
N VAL A 92 7.22 -2.65 5.64
CA VAL A 92 8.41 -1.81 5.87
C VAL A 92 8.15 -0.94 7.09
N PRO A 93 9.16 -0.71 7.94
CA PRO A 93 9.01 0.12 9.12
C PRO A 93 8.85 1.59 8.72
N LYS A 94 8.39 2.40 9.68
CA LYS A 94 8.27 3.86 9.57
C LYS A 94 7.32 4.32 8.45
N VAL A 95 6.08 3.85 8.53
CA VAL A 95 5.00 4.32 7.65
C VAL A 95 3.98 5.15 8.44
N ARG A 96 3.13 5.88 7.72
CA ARG A 96 1.88 6.43 8.24
C ARG A 96 0.74 6.00 7.33
N VAL A 97 -0.38 5.61 7.93
CA VAL A 97 -1.59 5.23 7.19
C VAL A 97 -2.67 6.28 7.46
N TYR A 98 -3.37 6.67 6.41
CA TYR A 98 -4.42 7.67 6.42
C TYR A 98 -5.67 7.09 5.76
N GLN A 99 -6.82 7.58 6.19
CA GLN A 99 -8.07 7.46 5.47
C GLN A 99 -8.57 8.86 5.11
N ALA A 100 -9.18 8.99 3.95
CA ALA A 100 -9.64 10.26 3.42
C ALA A 100 -10.98 10.10 2.71
N ASP A 101 -11.87 11.07 2.88
CA ASP A 101 -13.00 11.21 1.98
C ASP A 101 -12.54 11.81 0.66
N ILE A 102 -12.95 11.21 -0.45
CA ILE A 102 -12.71 11.72 -1.80
C ILE A 102 -14.06 12.23 -2.32
N LEU A 103 -14.08 13.50 -2.70
CA LEU A 103 -15.27 14.23 -3.08
C LEU A 103 -15.25 14.63 -4.56
N ASP A 104 -16.42 14.68 -5.17
CA ASP A 104 -16.59 15.30 -6.49
C ASP A 104 -16.35 16.82 -6.38
N PRO A 105 -15.49 17.42 -7.23
CA PRO A 105 -15.15 18.85 -7.12
C PRO A 105 -16.33 19.81 -7.26
N ASN A 106 -17.38 19.43 -8.00
CA ASN A 106 -18.50 20.31 -8.33
C ASN A 106 -19.61 20.22 -7.28
N SER A 107 -20.12 19.01 -7.07
CA SER A 107 -21.23 18.72 -6.15
C SER A 107 -20.80 18.67 -4.68
N LYS A 108 -19.49 18.50 -4.42
CA LYS A 108 -18.92 18.22 -3.09
C LYS A 108 -19.43 16.94 -2.44
N ALA A 109 -20.15 16.10 -3.17
CA ALA A 109 -20.62 14.82 -2.69
C ALA A 109 -19.43 13.87 -2.48
N LYS A 110 -19.47 13.07 -1.40
CA LYS A 110 -18.50 11.99 -1.20
C LYS A 110 -18.73 10.92 -2.25
N ILE A 111 -17.72 10.71 -3.09
CA ILE A 111 -17.74 9.71 -4.17
C ILE A 111 -16.96 8.45 -3.79
N ASN A 112 -16.04 8.55 -2.83
CA ASN A 112 -15.19 7.43 -2.43
C ASN A 112 -14.62 7.64 -1.02
N HIS A 113 -14.19 6.55 -0.39
CA HIS A 113 -13.39 6.54 0.82
C HIS A 113 -12.02 5.95 0.47
N GLY A 114 -11.00 6.79 0.49
CA GLY A 114 -9.64 6.42 0.12
C GLY A 114 -8.79 6.04 1.32
N VAL A 115 -7.93 5.05 1.16
CA VAL A 115 -6.86 4.71 2.11
C VAL A 115 -5.53 5.05 1.45
N ALA A 116 -4.66 5.76 2.17
CA ALA A 116 -3.33 6.11 1.70
C ALA A 116 -2.28 5.66 2.70
N ILE A 117 -1.13 5.26 2.19
CA ILE A 117 0.06 4.97 2.98
C ILE A 117 1.18 5.89 2.55
N CYS A 118 1.95 6.38 3.53
CA CYS A 118 3.15 7.18 3.33
C CYS A 118 4.35 6.46 3.94
N HIS A 119 5.36 6.21 3.12
CA HIS A 119 6.66 5.70 3.53
C HIS A 119 7.54 6.88 3.93
N ILE A 120 7.83 6.98 5.23
CA ILE A 120 8.55 8.11 5.83
C ILE A 120 10.07 7.97 5.65
N ASP A 121 10.56 6.74 5.53
CA ASP A 121 11.98 6.44 5.32
C ASP A 121 12.15 5.58 4.06
N THR A 122 12.60 6.20 2.98
CA THR A 122 12.82 5.55 1.68
C THR A 122 14.31 5.28 1.42
N SER A 123 15.17 5.39 2.43
CA SER A 123 16.63 5.28 2.28
C SER A 123 17.09 3.90 1.78
N ALA A 124 16.35 2.84 2.13
CA ALA A 124 16.64 1.47 1.72
C ALA A 124 16.05 1.07 0.35
N TRP A 125 15.31 1.97 -0.31
CA TRP A 125 14.66 1.68 -1.58
C TRP A 125 15.69 1.68 -2.72
N SER A 126 15.44 0.87 -3.76
CA SER A 126 16.27 0.89 -4.97
C SER A 126 16.27 2.30 -5.59
N PRO A 127 17.41 2.84 -6.05
CA PRO A 127 17.44 4.08 -6.82
C PRO A 127 16.57 4.04 -8.09
N THR A 128 16.29 2.83 -8.62
CA THR A 128 15.43 2.61 -9.79
C THR A 128 13.97 2.30 -9.43
N HIS A 129 13.57 2.48 -8.16
CA HIS A 129 12.20 2.26 -7.72
C HIS A 129 11.24 3.16 -8.51
N GLY A 130 10.07 2.64 -8.90
CA GLY A 130 9.12 3.36 -9.77
C GLY A 130 8.72 4.73 -9.24
N ALA A 131 8.59 4.88 -7.92
CA ALA A 131 8.32 6.17 -7.28
C ALA A 131 9.41 7.22 -7.55
N PHE A 132 10.68 6.84 -7.56
CA PHE A 132 11.81 7.74 -7.83
C PHE A 132 11.89 8.14 -9.30
N LEU A 133 11.58 7.20 -10.20
CA LEU A 133 11.47 7.48 -11.63
C LEU A 133 10.32 8.45 -11.93
N ALA A 134 9.19 8.32 -11.21
CA ALA A 134 8.02 9.18 -11.40
C ALA A 134 8.18 10.57 -10.76
N LEU A 135 8.78 10.65 -9.57
CA LEU A 135 8.87 11.88 -8.79
C LEU A 135 10.17 12.66 -8.99
N GLY A 136 11.22 12.04 -9.56
CA GLY A 136 12.50 12.70 -9.84
C GLY A 136 13.43 12.85 -8.63
N TYR A 137 13.29 11.99 -7.62
CA TYR A 137 14.11 11.99 -6.41
C TYR A 137 14.82 10.64 -6.21
N GLY A 138 15.78 10.58 -5.29
CA GLY A 138 16.49 9.34 -4.95
C GLY A 138 16.17 8.81 -3.54
N PRO A 139 16.76 7.66 -3.17
CA PRO A 139 16.57 7.04 -1.86
C PRO A 139 16.82 8.00 -0.70
N GLY A 140 15.88 8.06 0.24
CA GLY A 140 16.00 8.88 1.47
C GLY A 140 15.91 10.39 1.25
N LYS A 141 15.57 10.86 0.04
CA LYS A 141 15.42 12.29 -0.27
C LYS A 141 14.00 12.80 -0.10
N ILE A 142 13.01 11.91 -0.16
CA ILE A 142 11.59 12.23 -0.02
C ILE A 142 10.84 11.13 0.74
N GLU A 143 9.74 11.53 1.35
CA GLU A 143 8.67 10.60 1.73
C GLU A 143 7.88 10.24 0.46
N VAL A 144 7.41 9.00 0.36
CA VAL A 144 6.59 8.55 -0.77
C VAL A 144 5.23 8.13 -0.26
N CYS A 145 4.18 8.80 -0.71
CA CYS A 145 2.79 8.44 -0.41
C CYS A 145 2.09 7.90 -1.65
N HIS A 146 1.23 6.90 -1.47
CA HIS A 146 0.33 6.43 -2.51
C HIS A 146 -0.99 5.93 -1.93
N TRP A 147 -2.02 5.90 -2.77
CA TRP A 147 -3.29 5.26 -2.45
C TRP A 147 -3.12 3.74 -2.41
N ILE A 148 -3.85 3.10 -1.51
CA ILE A 148 -4.13 1.67 -1.55
C ILE A 148 -5.29 1.49 -2.51
N PHE A 149 -5.11 0.75 -3.60
CA PHE A 149 -6.17 0.53 -4.60
C PHE A 149 -7.27 -0.40 -4.06
N GLU A 150 -8.43 -0.41 -4.71
CA GLU A 150 -9.58 -1.27 -4.34
C GLU A 150 -9.21 -2.76 -4.19
N SER A 151 -8.31 -3.24 -5.06
CA SER A 151 -7.80 -4.61 -5.02
C SER A 151 -6.66 -4.84 -4.02
N ASP A 152 -6.07 -3.77 -3.50
CA ASP A 152 -4.96 -3.82 -2.56
C ASP A 152 -5.48 -3.66 -1.13
N MET A 153 -4.69 -4.06 -0.15
CA MET A 153 -5.08 -3.99 1.25
C MET A 153 -3.90 -3.53 2.11
N THR A 154 -4.18 -2.79 3.18
CA THR A 154 -3.20 -2.45 4.20
C THR A 154 -3.72 -2.80 5.59
N TRP A 155 -2.91 -3.47 6.39
CA TRP A 155 -3.18 -3.81 7.78
C TRP A 155 -2.33 -2.94 8.68
N ALA A 156 -2.95 -2.42 9.73
CA ALA A 156 -2.27 -1.77 10.83
C ALA A 156 -2.80 -2.35 12.15
N ARG A 157 -2.01 -2.21 13.22
CA ARG A 157 -2.49 -2.51 14.57
C ARG A 157 -3.73 -1.68 14.86
N ALA A 158 -4.72 -2.30 15.51
CA ALA A 158 -5.93 -1.60 15.95
C ALA A 158 -5.58 -0.51 16.97
N ASP A 159 -6.38 0.56 16.95
CA ASP A 159 -6.31 1.70 17.86
C ASP A 159 -6.94 1.44 19.24
#